data_AF-A0A7S0DF66-F1
#
_entry.id   AF-A0A7S0DF66-F1
#
_cell.length_a   1.000
_cell.length_b   1.000
_cell.length_c   1.000
_cell.angle_alpha   90.00
_cell.angle_beta   90.00
_cell.angle_gamma   90.00
#
_symmetry.space_group_name_H-M   'P 1'
#
loop_
_entity.id
_entity.type
_entity.pdbx_description
1 polymer ?
#
loop_
_entity_poly.entity_id
_entity_poly.type
_entity_poly.pdbx_seq_one_letter_code
_entity_poly.pdbx_strand_id
1 'polypeptide(L)'
;MPRSTSGLTLMALMFCGGFTPLIIAVISSLGVGPFSGARLLYGLSHALVWVSFGWVWSRAHETPVSSVSLCLFFTSIGVFWVFWGVRFGRHVEIEFWANACALTPLYLTSLVWLLYRIKHPPQLEGVHRLLVEEEERKDMEDLAETCRQLKSHEASFLSSIFFWWLQPLLRLGKARQLNQDDLPQVDKHCRVAPSLATFKKHWKDVEDSENIRKRFIRALWRTTRYYFILG
;
A
#
# COMPACT_ATOMS: atom_id res chain seq x y z
N MET A 1 -6.52 5.25 -33.61
CA MET A 1 -6.55 3.82 -34.03
C MET A 1 -5.72 3.01 -33.05
N PRO A 2 -6.31 2.13 -32.23
CA PRO A 2 -5.54 1.31 -31.30
C PRO A 2 -4.88 0.16 -32.07
N ARG A 3 -3.56 0.03 -31.96
CA ARG A 3 -2.81 -1.13 -32.47
C ARG A 3 -3.11 -2.33 -31.56
N SER A 4 -3.62 -3.41 -32.14
CA SER A 4 -3.90 -4.68 -31.47
C SER A 4 -2.64 -5.22 -30.77
N THR A 5 -2.62 -5.16 -29.44
CA THR A 5 -1.52 -5.65 -28.58
C THR A 5 -1.63 -7.14 -28.25
N SER A 6 -2.74 -7.79 -28.60
CA SER A 6 -3.01 -9.20 -28.25
C SER A 6 -2.06 -10.19 -28.92
N GLY A 7 -1.49 -9.85 -30.09
CA GLY A 7 -0.51 -10.71 -30.78
C GLY A 7 0.85 -10.79 -30.06
N LEU A 8 1.28 -9.72 -29.38
CA LEU A 8 2.57 -9.66 -28.69
C LEU A 8 2.55 -10.44 -27.37
N THR A 9 1.42 -10.45 -26.67
CA THR A 9 1.25 -11.18 -25.40
C THR A 9 1.28 -12.69 -25.62
N LEU A 10 0.69 -13.17 -26.71
CA LEU A 10 0.62 -14.59 -27.06
C LEU A 10 2.00 -15.13 -27.50
N MET A 11 2.80 -14.32 -28.21
CA MET A 11 4.18 -14.69 -28.55
C MET A 11 5.12 -14.73 -27.34
N ALA A 12 4.96 -13.83 -26.36
CA ALA A 12 5.76 -13.84 -25.14
C ALA A 12 5.50 -15.08 -24.26
N LEU A 13 4.24 -15.53 -24.20
CA LEU A 13 3.85 -16.74 -23.47
C LEU A 13 4.40 -18.02 -24.13
N MET A 14 4.44 -18.09 -25.47
CA MET A 14 5.04 -19.23 -26.17
C MET A 14 6.57 -19.31 -25.95
N PHE A 15 7.25 -18.18 -25.86
CA PHE A 15 8.70 -18.15 -25.63
C PHE A 15 9.11 -18.55 -24.20
N CYS A 16 8.29 -18.24 -23.19
CA CYS A 16 8.62 -18.56 -21.79
C CYS A 16 8.27 -19.99 -21.37
N GLY A 17 7.27 -20.62 -22.01
CA GLY A 17 6.85 -21.98 -21.64
C GLY A 17 7.67 -23.12 -22.27
N GLY A 18 8.19 -22.91 -23.49
CA GLY A 18 8.82 -23.99 -24.27
C GLY A 18 10.34 -24.14 -24.10
N PHE A 19 11.06 -23.05 -23.80
CA PHE A 19 12.53 -23.07 -23.82
C PHE A 19 13.16 -23.62 -22.53
N THR A 20 12.54 -23.37 -21.38
CA THR A 20 13.04 -23.78 -20.06
C THR A 20 13.16 -25.30 -19.91
N PRO A 21 12.15 -26.13 -20.26
CA PRO A 21 12.28 -27.58 -20.17
C PRO A 21 13.28 -28.15 -21.20
N LEU A 22 13.41 -27.53 -22.37
CA LEU A 22 14.37 -27.95 -23.40
C LEU A 22 15.82 -27.74 -22.95
N ILE A 23 16.11 -26.60 -22.32
CA ILE A 23 17.46 -26.29 -21.78
C ILE A 23 17.80 -27.26 -20.65
N ILE A 24 16.84 -27.57 -19.77
CA ILE A 24 17.04 -28.56 -18.70
C ILE A 24 17.33 -29.95 -19.29
N ALA A 25 16.54 -30.39 -20.29
CA ALA A 25 16.75 -31.67 -20.95
C ALA A 25 18.12 -31.77 -21.67
N VAL A 26 18.55 -30.69 -22.33
CA VAL A 26 19.87 -30.63 -22.99
C VAL A 26 21.01 -30.69 -21.97
N ILE A 27 20.93 -29.94 -20.88
CA ILE A 27 21.94 -29.97 -19.81
C ILE A 27 22.01 -31.35 -19.15
N SER A 28 20.85 -32.00 -18.92
CA SER A 28 20.79 -33.37 -18.40
C SER A 28 21.38 -34.41 -19.35
N SER A 29 21.23 -34.22 -20.67
CA SER A 29 21.80 -35.14 -21.68
C SER A 29 23.31 -35.03 -21.87
N LEU A 30 23.93 -33.92 -21.46
CA LEU A 30 25.37 -33.67 -21.65
C LEU A 30 26.26 -34.32 -20.59
N GLY A 31 25.70 -35.06 -19.64
CA GLY A 31 26.47 -35.83 -18.64
C GLY A 31 27.34 -34.98 -17.71
N VAL A 32 27.14 -33.67 -17.67
CA VAL A 32 27.89 -32.75 -16.81
C VAL A 32 27.44 -33.01 -15.37
N GLY A 33 28.36 -33.50 -14.53
CA GLY A 33 28.10 -33.78 -13.12
C GLY A 33 27.51 -32.58 -12.38
N PRO A 34 26.73 -32.80 -11.30
CA PRO A 34 25.85 -31.80 -10.68
C PRO A 34 26.54 -30.61 -9.98
N PHE A 35 27.85 -30.41 -10.16
CA PHE A 35 28.61 -29.42 -9.42
C PHE A 35 29.26 -28.34 -10.31
N SER A 36 28.90 -27.10 -9.99
CA SER A 36 29.35 -25.79 -10.48
C SER A 36 28.75 -25.26 -11.79
N GLY A 37 28.88 -25.94 -12.94
CA GLY A 37 28.49 -25.37 -14.24
C GLY A 37 26.99 -25.19 -14.45
N ALA A 38 26.19 -26.20 -14.10
CA ALA A 38 24.73 -26.20 -14.32
C ALA A 38 23.99 -25.13 -13.51
N ARG A 39 24.48 -24.78 -12.31
CA ARG A 39 23.89 -23.74 -11.46
C ARG A 39 24.08 -22.34 -12.06
N LEU A 40 25.24 -22.11 -12.68
CA LEU A 40 25.55 -20.83 -13.32
C LEU A 40 24.71 -20.63 -14.59
N LEU A 41 24.54 -21.69 -15.38
CA LEU A 41 23.67 -21.67 -16.57
C LEU A 41 22.19 -21.49 -16.21
N TYR A 42 21.72 -22.09 -15.12
CA TYR A 42 20.35 -21.89 -14.63
C TYR A 42 20.12 -20.46 -14.11
N GLY A 43 21.09 -19.89 -13.40
CA GLY A 43 21.03 -18.48 -12.98
C GLY A 43 20.99 -17.51 -14.17
N LEU A 44 21.81 -17.78 -15.20
CA LEU A 44 21.85 -16.98 -16.44
C LEU A 44 20.54 -17.07 -17.24
N SER A 45 19.96 -18.27 -17.39
CA SER A 45 18.70 -18.43 -18.12
C SER A 45 17.56 -17.69 -17.41
N HIS A 46 17.48 -17.77 -16.08
CA HIS A 46 16.48 -17.05 -15.31
C HIS A 46 16.66 -15.54 -15.41
N ALA A 47 17.90 -15.04 -15.34
CA ALA A 47 18.20 -13.62 -15.53
C ALA A 47 17.76 -13.11 -16.91
N LEU A 48 18.01 -13.88 -17.97
CA LEU A 48 17.59 -13.52 -19.34
C LEU A 48 16.07 -13.47 -19.51
N VAL A 49 15.32 -14.36 -18.85
CA VAL A 49 13.85 -14.33 -18.85
C VAL A 49 13.33 -13.04 -18.21
N TRP A 50 13.87 -12.65 -17.04
CA TRP A 50 13.44 -11.42 -16.36
C TRP A 50 13.82 -10.15 -17.12
N VAL A 51 14.99 -10.11 -17.76
CA VAL A 51 15.39 -8.99 -18.63
C VAL A 51 14.45 -8.88 -19.84
N SER A 52 14.11 -10.00 -20.46
CA SER A 52 13.20 -10.04 -21.62
C SER A 52 11.79 -9.60 -21.23
N PHE A 53 11.28 -10.08 -20.09
CA PHE A 53 9.99 -9.66 -19.55
C PHE A 53 9.95 -8.16 -19.24
N GLY A 54 11.02 -7.63 -18.61
CA GLY A 54 11.17 -6.21 -18.34
C GLY A 54 11.19 -5.33 -19.59
N TRP A 55 11.86 -5.79 -20.64
CA TRP A 55 11.90 -5.08 -21.91
C TRP A 55 10.52 -5.04 -22.60
N VAL A 56 9.82 -6.18 -22.66
CA VAL A 56 8.47 -6.24 -23.24
C VAL A 56 7.49 -5.38 -22.43
N TRP A 57 7.54 -5.45 -21.10
CA TRP A 57 6.71 -4.65 -20.21
C TRP A 57 6.95 -3.15 -20.36
N SER A 58 8.22 -2.74 -20.47
CA SER A 58 8.61 -1.35 -20.71
C SER A 58 8.06 -0.79 -22.03
N ARG A 59 7.99 -1.62 -23.08
CA ARG A 59 7.36 -1.22 -24.36
C ARG A 59 5.83 -1.16 -24.31
N ALA A 60 5.20 -1.88 -23.40
CA ALA A 60 3.74 -1.93 -23.28
C ALA A 60 3.15 -0.76 -22.47
N HIS A 61 3.95 -0.07 -21.65
CA HIS A 61 3.50 1.02 -20.80
C HIS A 61 4.22 2.33 -21.10
N GLU A 62 3.46 3.38 -21.41
CA GLU A 62 3.97 4.71 -21.82
C GLU A 62 4.69 5.47 -20.70
N THR A 63 4.63 5.02 -19.44
CA THR A 63 5.30 5.68 -18.30
C THR A 63 6.58 4.92 -17.91
N PRO A 64 7.77 5.38 -18.32
CA PRO A 64 9.03 4.64 -18.13
C PRO A 64 9.43 4.47 -16.65
N VAL A 65 8.97 5.36 -15.76
CA VAL A 65 9.42 5.41 -14.36
C VAL A 65 8.86 4.25 -13.52
N SER A 66 7.61 3.83 -13.76
CA SER A 66 7.01 2.71 -13.01
C SER A 66 7.58 1.36 -13.43
N SER A 67 7.88 1.20 -14.72
CA SER A 67 8.34 -0.05 -15.31
C SER A 67 9.74 -0.42 -14.85
N VAL A 68 10.65 0.56 -14.78
CA VAL A 68 12.03 0.36 -14.30
C VAL A 68 12.04 0.02 -12.80
N SER A 69 11.21 0.68 -11.99
CA SER A 69 11.09 0.39 -10.56
C SER A 69 10.55 -1.03 -10.32
N LEU A 70 9.52 -1.45 -11.06
CA LEU A 70 8.98 -2.81 -10.99
C LEU A 70 10.04 -3.86 -11.37
N CYS A 71 10.78 -3.61 -12.45
CA CYS A 71 11.88 -4.49 -12.88
C CYS A 71 12.95 -4.63 -11.80
N LEU A 72 13.43 -3.51 -11.25
CA LEU A 72 14.44 -3.52 -10.20
C LEU A 72 13.94 -4.26 -8.95
N PHE A 73 12.67 -4.09 -8.58
CA PHE A 73 12.04 -4.79 -7.47
C PHE A 73 11.98 -6.31 -7.69
N PHE A 74 11.60 -6.77 -8.89
CA PHE A 74 11.58 -8.21 -9.16
C PHE A 74 12.98 -8.82 -9.28
N THR A 75 13.94 -8.08 -9.82
CA THR A 75 15.33 -8.52 -9.83
C THR A 75 15.92 -8.60 -8.43
N SER A 76 15.57 -7.69 -7.52
CA SER A 76 16.07 -7.72 -6.14
C SER A 76 15.48 -8.87 -5.35
N ILE A 77 14.20 -9.19 -5.56
CA ILE A 77 13.57 -10.41 -5.03
C ILE A 77 14.30 -11.64 -5.58
N GLY A 78 14.47 -11.76 -6.89
CA GLY A 78 15.16 -12.91 -7.50
C GLY A 78 16.57 -13.13 -6.92
N VAL A 79 17.37 -12.06 -6.81
CA VAL A 79 18.71 -12.11 -6.22
C VAL A 79 18.66 -12.47 -4.73
N PHE A 80 17.70 -11.93 -3.98
CA PHE A 80 17.49 -12.26 -2.57
C PHE A 80 17.19 -13.76 -2.38
N TRP A 81 16.30 -14.34 -3.17
CA TRP A 81 15.96 -15.77 -3.10
C TRP A 81 17.14 -16.66 -3.47
N VAL A 82 17.93 -16.30 -4.49
CA VAL A 82 19.17 -17.03 -4.85
C VAL A 82 20.19 -16.96 -3.71
N PHE A 83 20.41 -15.78 -3.14
CA PHE A 83 21.36 -15.60 -2.04
C PHE A 83 20.92 -16.37 -0.78
N TRP A 84 19.61 -16.36 -0.48
CA TRP A 84 19.04 -17.08 0.65
C TRP A 84 19.13 -18.60 0.46
N GLY A 85 18.84 -19.11 -0.74
CA GLY A 85 18.97 -20.53 -1.07
C GLY A 85 20.42 -21.02 -0.95
N VAL A 86 21.41 -20.21 -1.34
CA VAL A 86 22.85 -20.54 -1.17
C VAL A 86 23.25 -20.54 0.31
N ARG A 87 22.76 -19.59 1.11
CA ARG A 87 23.11 -19.44 2.53
C ARG A 87 22.51 -20.55 3.40
N PHE A 88 21.28 -20.98 3.11
CA PHE A 88 20.53 -21.95 3.91
C PHE A 88 20.49 -23.37 3.31
N GLY A 89 21.16 -23.58 2.18
CA GLY A 89 21.20 -24.83 1.40
C GLY A 89 21.93 -26.02 2.03
N ARG A 90 21.85 -26.23 3.35
CA ARG A 90 22.31 -27.49 3.97
C ARG A 90 21.19 -28.42 4.44
N HIS A 91 19.94 -27.97 4.59
CA HIS A 91 18.89 -28.85 5.14
C HIS A 91 17.48 -28.70 4.55
N VAL A 92 17.24 -27.81 3.58
CA VAL A 92 15.92 -27.68 2.96
C VAL A 92 15.94 -28.37 1.61
N GLU A 93 14.99 -29.30 1.39
CA GLU A 93 14.85 -30.04 0.13
C GLU A 93 14.69 -29.08 -1.05
N ILE A 94 15.49 -29.32 -2.10
CA ILE A 94 15.54 -28.51 -3.32
C ILE A 94 14.15 -28.37 -3.97
N GLU A 95 13.27 -29.35 -3.76
CA GLU A 95 11.89 -29.37 -4.27
C GLU A 95 11.03 -28.23 -3.73
N PHE A 96 11.22 -27.83 -2.46
CA PHE A 96 10.46 -26.72 -1.86
C PHE A 96 10.79 -25.39 -2.56
N TRP A 97 12.07 -25.14 -2.83
CA TRP A 97 12.52 -23.91 -3.47
C TRP A 97 12.14 -23.87 -4.96
N ALA A 98 12.16 -25.02 -5.65
CA ALA A 98 11.69 -25.12 -7.03
C ALA A 98 10.20 -24.78 -7.14
N ASN A 99 9.37 -25.31 -6.23
CA ASN A 99 7.94 -25.02 -6.20
C ASN A 99 7.65 -23.56 -5.81
N ALA A 100 8.38 -23.00 -4.84
CA ALA A 100 8.25 -21.59 -4.47
C ALA A 100 8.56 -20.68 -5.67
N CYS A 101 9.69 -20.91 -6.35
CA CYS A 101 10.08 -20.14 -7.54
C CYS A 101 9.08 -20.29 -8.71
N ALA A 102 8.45 -21.45 -8.88
CA ALA A 102 7.45 -21.67 -9.93
C ALA A 102 6.12 -20.94 -9.66
N LEU A 103 5.75 -20.76 -8.40
CA LEU A 103 4.48 -20.12 -8.00
C LEU A 103 4.55 -18.59 -7.98
N THR A 104 5.71 -18.00 -7.66
CA THR A 104 5.87 -16.53 -7.58
C THR A 104 5.42 -15.79 -8.85
N PRO A 105 5.76 -16.22 -10.08
CA PRO A 105 5.33 -15.56 -11.30
C PRO A 105 3.81 -15.60 -11.49
N LEU A 106 3.15 -16.70 -11.08
CA LEU A 106 1.70 -16.84 -11.20
C LEU A 106 0.95 -15.90 -10.25
N TYR A 107 1.46 -15.75 -9.03
CA TYR A 107 0.90 -14.76 -8.09
C TYR A 107 1.10 -13.33 -8.60
N LEU A 108 2.24 -13.04 -9.21
CA LEU A 108 2.53 -11.71 -9.74
C LEU A 108 1.70 -11.35 -10.97
N THR A 109 1.53 -12.28 -11.91
CA THR A 109 0.67 -12.04 -13.08
C THR A 109 -0.79 -11.89 -12.68
N SER A 110 -1.26 -12.68 -11.70
CA SER A 110 -2.61 -12.55 -11.12
C SER A 110 -2.80 -11.18 -10.44
N LEU A 111 -1.84 -10.75 -9.62
CA LEU A 111 -1.87 -9.44 -8.96
C LEU A 111 -1.89 -8.30 -9.98
N VAL A 112 -1.02 -8.37 -10.99
CA VAL A 112 -0.93 -7.37 -12.06
C VAL A 112 -2.25 -7.29 -12.86
N TRP A 113 -2.85 -8.44 -13.17
CA TRP A 113 -4.14 -8.49 -13.86
C TRP A 113 -5.27 -7.88 -13.02
N LEU A 114 -5.29 -8.16 -11.70
CA LEU A 114 -6.25 -7.57 -10.77
C LEU A 114 -6.11 -6.04 -10.72
N LEU A 115 -4.88 -5.53 -10.59
CA LEU A 115 -4.60 -4.09 -10.58
C LEU A 115 -4.99 -3.41 -11.90
N TYR A 116 -4.76 -4.08 -13.03
CA TYR A 116 -5.20 -3.60 -14.34
C TYR A 116 -6.73 -3.48 -14.41
N ARG A 117 -7.44 -4.50 -13.93
CA ARG A 117 -8.92 -4.52 -13.87
C ARG A 117 -9.50 -3.40 -13.01
N ILE A 118 -8.85 -3.07 -11.89
CA ILE A 118 -9.24 -1.95 -11.01
C ILE A 118 -9.04 -0.60 -11.73
N LYS A 119 -7.99 -0.47 -12.54
CA LYS A 119 -7.67 0.79 -13.24
C LYS A 119 -8.53 1.02 -14.49
N HIS A 120 -8.96 -0.06 -15.16
CA HIS A 120 -9.72 0.00 -16.39
C HIS A 120 -11.05 -0.75 -16.25
N PRO A 121 -12.05 -0.19 -15.53
CA PRO A 121 -13.37 -0.77 -15.49
C PRO A 121 -13.98 -0.78 -16.91
N PRO A 122 -14.68 -1.85 -17.31
CA PRO A 122 -15.35 -1.91 -18.61
C PRO A 122 -16.37 -0.77 -18.70
N GLN A 123 -16.27 0.03 -19.76
CA GLN A 123 -17.16 1.16 -20.04
C GLN A 123 -18.57 0.67 -20.39
N LEU A 124 -19.50 0.76 -19.43
CA LEU A 124 -20.94 0.76 -19.69
C LEU A 124 -21.42 2.22 -19.80
N GLU A 125 -21.19 2.83 -20.96
CA GLU A 125 -21.45 4.24 -21.20
C GLU A 125 -22.89 4.48 -21.67
N GLY A 126 -23.64 5.28 -20.91
CA GLY A 126 -24.91 5.85 -21.35
C GLY A 126 -25.90 5.98 -20.20
N VAL A 127 -26.66 4.92 -19.95
CA VAL A 127 -27.74 4.91 -18.94
C VAL A 127 -27.19 4.84 -17.52
N HIS A 128 -26.02 4.21 -17.34
CA HIS A 128 -25.37 4.10 -16.03
C HIS A 128 -24.91 5.45 -15.48
N ARG A 129 -24.61 6.43 -16.35
CA ARG A 129 -23.99 7.69 -15.95
C ARG A 129 -24.96 8.61 -15.19
N LEU A 130 -26.23 8.63 -15.57
CA LEU A 130 -27.26 9.44 -14.88
C LEU A 130 -27.66 8.83 -13.53
N LEU A 131 -27.81 7.50 -13.47
CA LEU A 131 -28.08 6.81 -12.21
C LEU A 131 -26.90 6.91 -11.24
N VAL A 132 -25.66 6.86 -11.76
CA VAL A 132 -24.45 7.02 -10.96
C VAL A 132 -24.31 8.44 -10.42
N GLU A 133 -24.66 9.48 -11.18
CA GLU A 133 -24.58 10.86 -10.66
C GLU A 133 -25.59 11.13 -9.52
N GLU A 134 -26.77 10.50 -9.57
CA GLU A 134 -27.77 10.64 -8.51
C GLU A 134 -27.41 9.81 -7.27
N GLU A 135 -26.89 8.59 -7.47
CA GLU A 135 -26.38 7.72 -6.41
C GLU A 135 -25.13 8.32 -5.74
N GLU A 136 -24.19 8.86 -6.51
CA GLU A 136 -23.01 9.56 -6.00
C GLU A 136 -23.39 10.80 -5.19
N ARG A 137 -24.41 11.56 -5.61
CA ARG A 137 -24.88 12.72 -4.82
C ARG A 137 -25.43 12.29 -3.47
N LYS A 138 -26.20 11.22 -3.44
CA LYS A 138 -26.78 10.67 -2.21
C LYS A 138 -25.69 10.13 -1.28
N ASP A 139 -24.75 9.36 -1.82
CA ASP A 139 -23.60 8.85 -1.08
C ASP A 139 -22.75 9.98 -0.48
N MET A 140 -22.63 11.10 -1.20
CA MET A 140 -21.92 12.28 -0.73
C MET A 140 -22.63 13.01 0.41
N GLU A 141 -23.95 13.05 0.40
CA GLU A 141 -24.75 13.62 1.49
C GLU A 141 -24.69 12.73 2.74
N ASP A 142 -24.80 11.41 2.56
CA ASP A 142 -24.64 10.43 3.63
C ASP A 142 -23.21 10.46 4.23
N LEU A 143 -22.20 10.65 3.38
CA LEU A 143 -20.81 10.82 3.81
C LEU A 143 -20.60 12.11 4.61
N ALA A 144 -21.23 13.22 4.17
CA ALA A 144 -21.16 14.50 4.88
C ALA A 144 -21.82 14.39 6.26
N GLU A 145 -22.97 13.72 6.37
CA GLU A 145 -23.63 13.48 7.65
C GLU A 145 -22.78 12.59 8.56
N THR A 146 -22.16 11.54 8.01
CA THR A 146 -21.19 10.71 8.73
C THR A 146 -20.01 11.55 9.27
N CYS A 147 -19.51 12.50 8.48
CA CYS A 147 -18.44 13.43 8.88
C CYS A 147 -18.86 14.37 10.01
N ARG A 148 -20.12 14.80 10.07
CA ARG A 148 -20.63 15.63 11.18
C ARG A 148 -20.76 14.85 12.48
N GLN A 149 -21.11 13.57 12.39
CA GLN A 149 -21.32 12.69 13.54
C GLN A 149 -20.02 12.04 14.05
N LEU A 150 -18.93 12.18 13.29
CA LEU A 150 -17.63 11.58 13.58
C LEU A 150 -17.05 12.12 14.90
N LYS A 151 -17.00 11.23 15.90
CA LYS A 151 -16.40 11.49 17.21
C LYS A 151 -15.10 10.71 17.36
N SER A 152 -14.01 11.42 17.61
CA SER A 152 -12.69 10.80 17.83
C SER A 152 -12.69 9.80 18.99
N HIS A 153 -13.55 9.97 20.00
CA HIS A 153 -13.58 9.08 21.17
C HIS A 153 -14.36 7.79 20.95
N GLU A 154 -15.16 7.68 19.88
CA GLU A 154 -15.88 6.44 19.52
C GLU A 154 -15.01 5.52 18.64
N ALA A 155 -13.85 6.00 18.18
CA ALA A 155 -12.92 5.21 17.39
C ALA A 155 -12.25 4.11 18.24
N SER A 156 -12.06 2.92 17.65
CA SER A 156 -11.24 1.87 18.25
C SER A 156 -9.80 2.36 18.47
N PHE A 157 -9.09 1.78 19.43
CA PHE A 157 -7.70 2.16 19.76
C PHE A 157 -6.78 2.22 18.53
N LEU A 158 -6.83 1.18 17.68
CA LEU A 158 -6.05 1.15 16.44
C LEU A 158 -6.52 2.20 15.43
N SER A 159 -7.83 2.44 15.34
CA SER A 159 -8.36 3.50 14.48
C SER A 159 -7.90 4.88 14.92
N SER A 160 -7.79 5.11 16.23
CA SER A 160 -7.23 6.34 16.80
C SER A 160 -5.73 6.51 16.49
N ILE A 161 -4.93 5.44 16.60
CA ILE A 161 -3.49 5.49 16.31
C ILE A 161 -3.22 5.78 14.83
N PHE A 162 -3.92 5.09 13.94
CA PHE A 162 -3.71 5.22 12.49
C PHE A 162 -4.58 6.30 11.85
N PHE A 163 -5.33 7.07 12.65
CA PHE A 163 -6.28 8.08 12.17
C PHE A 163 -7.27 7.55 11.12
N TRP A 164 -7.64 6.27 11.23
CA TRP A 164 -8.53 5.61 10.26
C TRP A 164 -9.92 6.24 10.25
N TRP A 165 -10.37 6.74 11.41
CA TRP A 165 -11.61 7.48 11.55
C TRP A 165 -11.66 8.76 10.69
N LEU A 166 -10.52 9.30 10.26
CA LEU A 166 -10.45 10.49 9.40
C LEU A 166 -10.72 10.19 7.91
N GLN A 167 -10.77 8.92 7.51
CA GLN A 167 -10.92 8.53 6.10
C GLN A 167 -12.17 9.11 5.43
N PRO A 168 -13.37 9.14 6.04
CA PRO A 168 -14.55 9.75 5.44
C PRO A 168 -14.35 11.23 5.10
N LEU A 169 -13.70 11.98 6.00
CA LEU A 169 -13.41 13.40 5.79
C LEU A 169 -12.40 13.61 4.65
N LEU A 170 -11.37 12.75 4.54
CA LEU A 170 -10.42 12.79 3.44
C LEU A 170 -11.08 12.47 2.10
N ARG A 171 -12.02 11.52 2.07
CA ARG A 171 -12.81 11.21 0.86
C ARG A 171 -13.71 12.38 0.48
N LEU A 172 -14.39 12.99 1.45
CA LEU A 172 -15.24 14.16 1.25
C LEU A 172 -14.42 15.34 0.68
N GLY A 173 -13.24 15.61 1.24
CA GLY A 173 -12.34 16.67 0.78
C GLY A 173 -11.69 16.41 -0.59
N LYS A 174 -11.60 15.14 -1.01
CA LYS A 174 -11.18 14.79 -2.37
C LYS A 174 -12.29 15.06 -3.40
N ALA A 175 -13.54 14.83 -3.01
CA ALA A 175 -14.69 14.97 -3.90
C ALA A 175 -15.18 16.43 -4.01
N ARG A 176 -15.11 17.23 -2.93
CA ARG A 176 -15.46 18.65 -2.95
C ARG A 176 -14.62 19.48 -1.98
N GLN A 177 -14.64 20.79 -2.14
CA GLN A 177 -14.05 21.70 -1.16
C GLN A 177 -14.83 21.62 0.16
N LEU A 178 -14.12 21.40 1.26
CA LEU A 178 -14.72 21.27 2.60
C LEU A 178 -15.22 22.63 3.09
N ASN A 179 -16.43 22.64 3.64
CA ASN A 179 -17.01 23.77 4.34
C ASN A 179 -16.82 23.64 5.86
N GLN A 180 -17.02 24.73 6.61
CA GLN A 180 -16.94 24.70 8.08
C GLN A 180 -18.00 23.77 8.70
N ASP A 181 -19.15 23.63 8.06
CA ASP A 181 -20.26 22.77 8.51
C ASP A 181 -19.99 21.27 8.29
N ASP A 182 -18.99 20.94 7.46
CA ASP A 182 -18.57 19.55 7.20
C ASP A 182 -17.56 19.06 8.24
N LEU A 183 -16.97 19.99 9.03
CA LEU A 183 -15.99 19.64 10.05
C LEU A 183 -16.68 19.07 11.29
N PRO A 184 -16.17 17.97 11.86
CA PRO A 184 -16.71 17.42 13.09
C PRO A 184 -16.61 18.45 14.22
N GLN A 185 -17.67 18.55 15.03
CA GLN A 185 -17.66 19.47 16.16
C GLN A 185 -16.61 19.05 17.20
N VAL A 186 -15.88 20.03 17.73
CA VAL A 186 -14.93 19.79 18.82
C VAL A 186 -15.68 19.19 20.02
N ASP A 187 -15.17 18.06 20.49
CA ASP A 187 -15.72 17.35 21.64
C ASP A 187 -15.90 18.30 22.82
N LYS A 188 -16.97 18.11 23.59
CA LYS A 188 -17.35 18.97 24.71
C LYS A 188 -16.18 19.16 25.68
N HIS A 189 -15.38 18.12 25.89
CA HIS A 189 -14.21 18.15 26.78
C HIS A 189 -13.04 18.98 26.23
N CYS A 190 -12.90 19.09 24.91
CA CYS A 190 -11.82 19.82 24.25
C CYS A 190 -12.19 21.29 23.97
N ARG A 191 -13.42 21.73 24.32
CA ARG A 191 -13.84 23.12 24.14
C ARG A 191 -13.07 24.06 25.05
N VAL A 192 -12.94 25.32 24.60
CA VAL A 192 -12.22 26.37 25.35
C VAL A 192 -12.86 26.64 26.72
N ALA A 193 -14.19 26.69 26.79
CA ALA A 193 -14.91 26.99 28.03
C ALA A 193 -14.58 26.04 29.20
N PRO A 194 -14.72 24.71 29.08
CA PRO A 194 -14.35 23.79 30.16
C PRO A 194 -12.85 23.77 30.44
N SER A 195 -11.99 23.83 29.42
CA SER A 195 -10.54 23.90 29.59
C SER A 195 -10.13 25.15 30.37
N LEU A 196 -10.73 26.31 30.05
CA LEU A 196 -10.49 27.57 30.73
C LEU A 196 -11.07 27.57 32.15
N ALA A 197 -12.23 26.95 32.38
CA ALA A 197 -12.81 26.83 33.71
C ALA A 197 -11.91 25.99 34.63
N THR A 198 -11.41 24.86 34.14
CA THR A 198 -10.44 24.00 34.84
C THR A 198 -9.14 24.74 35.12
N PHE A 199 -8.62 25.46 34.13
CA PHE A 199 -7.43 26.30 34.31
C PHE A 199 -7.65 27.39 35.37
N LYS A 200 -8.77 28.11 35.34
CA LYS A 200 -9.12 29.15 36.32
C LYS A 200 -9.25 28.57 37.73
N LYS A 201 -9.79 27.36 37.87
CA LYS A 201 -9.84 26.65 39.15
C LYS A 201 -8.42 26.41 39.68
N HIS A 202 -7.56 25.75 38.88
CA HIS A 202 -6.17 25.51 39.27
C HIS A 202 -5.36 26.79 39.48
N TRP A 203 -5.68 27.87 38.77
CA TRP A 203 -5.04 29.18 38.95
C TRP A 203 -5.34 29.77 40.33
N LYS A 204 -6.58 29.64 40.81
CA LYS A 204 -6.98 30.06 42.17
C LYS A 204 -6.34 29.17 43.24
N ASP A 205 -6.29 27.85 43.00
CA ASP A 205 -5.71 26.87 43.92
C ASP A 205 -4.18 26.96 44.07
N VAL A 206 -3.51 27.71 43.21
CA VAL A 206 -2.07 28.02 43.36
C VAL A 206 -1.96 29.38 44.05
N GLU A 207 -2.01 29.34 45.38
CA GLU A 207 -1.89 30.50 46.27
C GLU A 207 -0.45 31.06 46.30
N ASP A 208 -0.34 32.39 46.37
CA ASP A 208 0.82 33.25 46.67
C ASP A 208 2.22 32.78 46.24
N SER A 209 2.38 32.49 44.94
CA SER A 209 3.72 32.62 44.37
C SER A 209 3.94 34.05 43.90
N GLU A 210 4.87 34.74 44.55
CA GLU A 210 5.33 36.09 44.20
C GLU A 210 5.69 36.24 42.72
N ASN A 211 6.12 35.14 42.08
CA ASN A 211 6.43 35.10 40.66
C ASN A 211 5.26 34.56 39.81
N ILE A 212 4.57 35.46 39.10
CA ILE A 212 3.45 35.16 38.19
C ILE A 212 3.79 34.03 37.19
N ARG A 213 5.01 33.98 36.66
CA ARG A 213 5.45 32.93 35.71
C ARG A 213 5.44 31.55 36.37
N LYS A 214 5.94 31.43 37.61
CA LYS A 214 5.92 30.17 38.37
C LYS A 214 4.50 29.74 38.71
N ARG A 215 3.59 30.70 38.98
CA ARG A 215 2.16 30.42 39.19
C ARG A 215 1.52 29.87 37.92
N PHE A 216 1.75 30.53 36.78
CA PHE A 216 1.24 30.11 35.48
C PHE A 216 1.68 28.71 35.08
N ILE A 217 2.98 28.43 35.14
CA ILE A 217 3.51 27.10 34.78
C ILE A 217 2.89 26.01 35.68
N ARG A 218 2.74 26.27 36.99
CA ARG A 218 2.12 25.31 37.91
C ARG A 218 0.63 25.09 37.63
N ALA A 219 -0.13 26.15 37.39
CA ALA A 219 -1.55 26.04 37.04
C ALA A 219 -1.76 25.34 35.68
N LEU A 220 -0.91 25.65 34.70
CA LEU A 220 -0.92 25.02 33.38
C LEU A 220 -0.60 23.53 33.52
N TRP A 221 0.49 23.18 34.20
CA TRP A 221 0.89 21.80 34.45
C TRP A 221 -0.22 21.00 35.14
N ARG A 222 -0.87 21.55 36.18
CA ARG A 222 -2.01 20.87 36.84
C ARG A 222 -3.18 20.61 35.89
N THR A 223 -3.39 21.49 34.91
CA THR A 223 -4.47 21.37 33.92
C THR A 223 -4.13 20.36 32.83
N THR A 224 -2.89 20.31 32.36
CA THR A 224 -2.49 19.46 31.22
C THR A 224 -1.89 18.12 31.61
N ARG A 225 -1.48 17.93 32.88
CA ARG A 225 -0.78 16.72 33.35
C ARG A 225 -1.52 15.43 33.04
N TYR A 226 -2.85 15.39 33.19
CA TYR A 226 -3.63 14.18 32.91
C TYR A 226 -3.53 13.76 31.44
N TYR A 227 -3.55 14.72 30.53
CA TYR A 227 -3.42 14.46 29.09
C TYR A 227 -2.00 14.04 28.70
N PHE A 228 -0.97 14.57 29.36
CA PHE A 228 0.43 14.24 29.09
C PHE A 228 0.89 12.88 29.62
N ILE A 229 0.23 12.35 30.66
CA ILE A 229 0.60 11.04 31.25
C ILE A 229 -0.18 9.89 30.61
N LEU A 230 -1.40 10.15 30.12
CA LEU A 230 -2.30 9.13 29.58
C LEU A 230 -2.38 9.12 28.04
N GLY A 231 -1.92 10.18 27.37
CA GLY A 231 -1.80 10.25 25.91
C GLY A 231 -0.45 9.74 25.44
#